data_AF-A0A2Z2IZL5-F1
#
_entry.id   AF-A0A2Z2IZL5-F1
#
_cell.length_a   1.000
_cell.length_b   1.000
_cell.length_c   1.000
_cell.angle_alpha   90.00
_cell.angle_beta   90.00
_cell.angle_gamma   90.00
#
_symmetry.space_group_name_H-M   'P 1'
#
loop_
_entity.id
_entity.type
_entity.pdbx_description
1 polymer ?
#
loop_
_entity_poly.entity_id
_entity_poly.type
_entity_poly.pdbx_seq_one_letter_code
_entity_poly.pdbx_strand_id
1 'polypeptide(L)' 'MVQPGKRRRVVRRAESDYDRTADRPDFVSAFYETWDESGSDATREVALDEEQPVEQPRNEQFYREQIPPHYGT' A
#
# COMPACT_ATOMS: atom_id res chain seq x y z
N MET A 1 11.13 12.81 28.12
CA MET A 1 10.57 11.59 27.48
C MET A 1 9.06 11.69 27.54
N VAL A 2 8.39 11.99 26.42
CA VAL A 2 6.92 12.13 26.36
C VAL A 2 6.34 10.79 25.89
N GLN A 3 5.51 10.15 26.69
CA GLN A 3 4.85 8.91 26.26
C GLN A 3 3.78 9.22 25.20
N PRO A 4 3.66 8.44 24.11
CA PRO A 4 2.62 8.67 23.11
C PRO A 4 1.25 8.43 23.75
N GLY A 5 0.47 9.49 23.87
CA GLY A 5 -0.88 9.45 24.44
C GLY A 5 -1.76 8.46 23.67
N LYS A 6 -2.31 7.48 24.39
CA LYS A 6 -3.22 6.47 23.84
C LYS A 6 -4.49 7.16 23.33
N ARG A 7 -4.54 7.52 22.04
CA ARG A 7 -5.74 8.08 21.38
C ARG A 7 -6.82 7.01 21.37
N ARG A 8 -7.72 7.03 22.36
CA ARG A 8 -8.91 6.18 22.38
C ARG A 8 -9.89 6.73 21.34
N ARG A 9 -10.23 5.93 20.32
CA ARG A 9 -11.29 6.29 19.37
C ARG A 9 -12.60 6.40 20.16
N VAL A 10 -13.28 7.53 20.04
CA VAL A 10 -14.62 7.72 20.63
C VAL A 10 -15.60 6.93 19.79
N VAL A 11 -16.24 5.91 20.39
CA VAL A 11 -17.32 5.16 19.75
C VAL A 11 -18.62 5.91 20.01
N ARG A 12 -19.30 6.37 18.95
CA ARG A 12 -20.63 6.97 19.07
C ARG A 12 -21.67 5.86 19.00
N ARG A 13 -22.47 5.72 20.06
CA ARG A 13 -23.58 4.78 20.11
C ARG A 13 -24.76 5.37 19.33
N ALA A 14 -25.42 4.55 18.52
CA ALA A 14 -26.66 4.96 17.87
C ALA A 14 -27.78 5.11 18.91
N GLU A 15 -28.66 6.09 18.70
CA GLU A 15 -29.74 6.44 19.63
C GLU A 15 -30.91 5.44 19.58
N SER A 16 -31.16 4.83 18.42
CA SER A 16 -32.31 3.95 18.21
C SER A 16 -31.92 2.47 18.20
N ASP A 17 -32.78 1.63 18.75
CA ASP A 17 -32.66 0.17 18.71
C ASP A 17 -33.61 -0.39 17.64
N TYR A 18 -33.06 -0.63 16.44
CA TYR A 18 -33.79 -1.14 15.28
C TYR A 18 -32.99 -2.25 14.61
N ASP A 19 -33.64 -3.01 13.73
CA ASP A 19 -32.99 -4.10 13.00
C ASP A 19 -31.92 -3.57 12.02
N ARG A 20 -30.67 -3.98 12.25
CA ARG A 20 -29.50 -3.64 11.43
C ARG A 20 -28.99 -4.83 10.62
N THR A 21 -29.79 -5.87 10.48
CA THR A 21 -29.47 -6.98 9.60
C THR A 21 -29.30 -6.44 8.18
N ALA A 22 -28.20 -6.82 7.57
CA ALA A 22 -27.84 -6.49 6.20
C ALA A 22 -27.32 -7.76 5.56
N ASP A 23 -27.44 -7.84 4.24
CA ASP A 23 -26.81 -8.92 3.47
C ASP A 23 -25.29 -8.92 3.71
N ARG A 24 -24.71 -10.12 3.73
CA ARG A 24 -23.27 -10.33 3.95
C ARG A 24 -22.73 -11.16 2.79
N PRO A 25 -22.33 -10.52 1.68
CA PRO A 25 -21.68 -11.25 0.61
C PRO A 25 -20.37 -11.83 1.12
N ASP A 26 -19.97 -12.97 0.55
CA ASP A 26 -18.66 -13.55 0.81
C ASP A 26 -17.57 -12.54 0.40
N PHE A 27 -16.54 -12.41 1.24
CA PHE A 27 -15.42 -11.54 0.95
C PHE A 27 -14.61 -12.12 -0.22
N VAL A 28 -14.67 -11.47 -1.37
CA VAL A 28 -13.78 -11.75 -2.51
C VAL A 28 -12.64 -10.74 -2.46
N SER A 29 -11.43 -11.20 -2.12
CA SER A 29 -10.24 -10.37 -2.21
C SER A 29 -9.95 -10.03 -3.68
N ALA A 30 -9.55 -8.79 -3.95
CA ALA A 30 -9.01 -8.40 -5.26
C ALA A 30 -7.66 -9.07 -5.56
N PHE A 31 -7.05 -9.67 -4.54
CA PHE A 31 -5.80 -10.41 -4.61
C PHE A 31 -6.11 -11.84 -4.18
N TYR A 32 -6.35 -12.73 -5.14
CA TYR A 32 -6.55 -14.15 -4.84
C TYR A 32 -5.30 -14.70 -4.13
N GLU A 33 -5.51 -15.53 -3.10
CA GLU A 33 -4.47 -16.27 -2.35
C GLU A 33 -3.77 -17.36 -3.19
N THR A 34 -3.60 -17.15 -4.49
CA THR A 34 -2.56 -17.87 -5.20
C THR A 34 -1.29 -17.06 -4.97
N TRP A 35 -0.36 -17.66 -4.23
CA TRP A 35 1.04 -17.26 -4.23
C TRP A 35 1.69 -17.43 -5.63
N ASP A 36 0.89 -17.68 -6.67
CA ASP A 36 1.25 -17.49 -8.05
C ASP A 36 0.85 -16.08 -8.45
N GLU A 37 1.89 -15.32 -8.77
CA GLU A 37 1.93 -14.14 -9.60
C GLU A 37 0.98 -14.31 -10.80
N SER A 38 -0.31 -14.05 -10.60
CA SER A 38 -1.38 -14.28 -11.59
C SER A 38 -2.44 -13.19 -11.51
N GLY A 39 -2.02 -11.98 -11.14
CA GLY A 39 -2.74 -10.78 -11.54
C GLY A 39 -2.66 -10.62 -13.07
N SER A 40 -3.56 -9.86 -13.68
CA SER A 40 -3.52 -9.58 -15.14
C SER A 40 -2.17 -9.02 -15.62
N ASP A 41 -1.38 -8.45 -14.70
CA ASP A 41 -0.03 -7.94 -14.97
C ASP A 41 1.03 -9.05 -15.05
N ALA A 42 0.78 -10.22 -14.48
CA ALA A 42 1.72 -11.34 -14.52
C ALA A 42 1.86 -11.96 -15.92
N THR A 43 0.86 -11.79 -16.78
CA THR A 43 0.93 -12.22 -18.19
C THR A 43 1.49 -11.13 -19.11
N ARG A 44 1.98 -10.01 -18.56
CA ARG A 44 2.51 -8.91 -19.35
C ARG A 44 3.91 -9.25 -19.83
N GLU A 45 4.09 -9.37 -21.14
CA GLU A 45 5.42 -9.51 -21.75
C GLU A 45 6.18 -8.17 -21.62
N VAL A 46 7.31 -8.19 -20.88
CA VAL A 46 8.23 -7.06 -20.77
C VAL A 46 9.40 -7.30 -21.71
N ALA A 47 9.43 -6.59 -22.84
CA ALA A 47 10.58 -6.59 -23.74
C ALA A 47 11.68 -5.70 -23.13
N LEU A 48 12.75 -6.33 -22.65
CA LEU A 48 13.97 -5.62 -22.24
C LEU A 48 14.81 -5.34 -23.49
N ASP A 49 15.16 -4.08 -23.70
CA ASP A 49 16.07 -3.67 -24.77
C ASP A 49 17.51 -3.90 -24.30
N GLU A 50 18.19 -4.88 -24.90
CA GLU A 50 19.57 -5.23 -24.57
C GLU A 50 20.60 -4.18 -25.04
N GLU A 51 20.19 -3.29 -25.95
CA GLU A 51 21.03 -2.19 -26.45
C GLU A 51 20.82 -0.89 -25.66
N GLN A 52 19.93 -0.88 -24.65
CA GLN A 52 19.76 0.29 -23.80
C GLN A 52 21.05 0.56 -23.00
N PRO A 53 21.50 1.83 -22.94
CA PRO A 53 22.62 2.19 -22.09
C PRO A 53 22.25 1.88 -20.63
N VAL A 54 23.13 1.17 -19.94
CA VAL A 54 23.00 0.91 -18.49
C VAL A 54 22.75 2.26 -17.80
N GLU A 55 21.59 2.42 -17.17
CA GLU A 55 21.29 3.62 -16.40
C GLU A 55 22.45 3.91 -15.45
N GLN A 56 22.83 5.19 -15.32
CA GLN A 56 23.94 5.58 -14.46
C GLN A 56 23.75 4.95 -13.07
N PRO A 57 24.81 4.40 -12.45
CA PRO A 57 24.70 3.75 -11.16
C PRO A 57 24.16 4.77 -10.15
N ARG A 58 22.91 4.57 -9.71
CA ARG A 58 22.27 5.38 -8.66
C ARG A 58 22.96 5.05 -7.34
N ASN A 59 23.99 5.83 -7.02
CA ASN A 59 24.78 5.68 -5.80
C ASN A 59 24.06 6.32 -4.60
N GLU A 60 24.60 6.12 -3.39
CA GLU A 60 23.99 6.66 -2.16
C GLU A 60 23.81 8.20 -2.20
N GLN A 61 24.73 8.90 -2.87
CA GLN A 61 24.67 10.35 -3.04
C GLN A 61 23.44 10.78 -3.85
N PHE A 62 23.15 10.10 -4.98
CA PHE A 62 21.96 10.34 -5.79
C PHE A 62 20.68 10.27 -4.94
N TYR A 63 20.55 9.26 -4.09
CA TYR A 63 19.34 9.10 -3.28
C TYR A 63 19.21 10.18 -2.20
N ARG A 64 20.32 10.60 -1.58
CA ARG A 64 20.30 11.68 -0.59
C ARG A 64 19.85 13.02 -1.17
N GLU A 65 20.22 13.31 -2.43
CA GLU A 65 19.81 14.53 -3.14
C GLU A 65 18.33 14.54 -3.54
N GLN A 66 17.73 13.36 -3.73
CA GLN A 66 16.32 13.21 -4.12
C GLN A 66 15.35 13.13 -2.95
N ILE A 67 15.84 13.22 -1.69
CA ILE A 67 14.97 13.17 -0.51
C ILE A 67 14.06 14.41 -0.50
N PRO A 68 12.73 14.25 -0.51
CA PRO A 68 11.82 15.39 -0.44
C PRO A 68 12.01 16.16 0.87
N PRO A 69 11.75 17.49 0.87
CA PRO A 69 12.07 18.37 2.00
C PRO A 69 11.35 18.03 3.32
N HIS A 70 10.33 17.18 3.27
CA HIS A 70 9.57 16.72 4.44
C HIS A 70 10.20 15.52 5.16
N TYR A 71 11.24 14.90 4.61
CA TYR A 71 11.90 13.70 5.15
C TYR A 71 13.24 14.01 5.85
N GLY A 72 13.55 15.29 6.10
CA GLY A 72 14.82 15.77 6.63
C GLY A 72 14.74 16.57 7.94
N THR A 73 13.95 16.12 8.91
CA THR A 73 13.97 16.65 10.29
C THR A 73 14.18 15.55 11.31
#